data_AF-K4GQK8-F1
#
_entry.id   AF-K4GQK8-F1
#
_cell.length_a   1.000
_cell.length_b   1.000
_cell.length_c   1.000
_cell.angle_alpha   90.00
_cell.angle_beta   90.00
_cell.angle_gamma   90.00
#
_symmetry.space_group_name_H-M   'P 1'
#
loop_
_entity.id
_entity.type
_entity.pdbx_description
1 polymer ?
#
loop_
_entity_poly.entity_id
_entity_poly.type
_entity_poly.pdbx_seq_one_letter_code
_entity_poly.pdbx_strand_id
1 'polypeptide(L)'
;TDKYRLHLSVADLLFVITLPFWSVDAVISWYFGSFLCKVVHVIYTVNLYSSVLILAFISLDRYLAIVHATNSQRPRKLLAEKIVYIGVWLPAALLTVPDIIFAHTTRDGEDRYVCQRFYPHERWLISFRFQHIIVGLILPGIIILTCYCIIISKLSHSKGQQKRKALKTTIILIVAFFACWLPYYIGITTETFILLGFLKIGCDFEAVLHKWISITEALAFFHCCLNPILYAFL
;
A
#
# COMPACT_ATOMS: atom_id res chain seq x y z
N THR A 1 0.22 -11.78 -15.94
CA THR A 1 -0.11 -11.53 -14.52
C THR A 1 0.86 -12.16 -13.54
N ASP A 2 1.34 -13.38 -13.75
CA ASP A 2 2.23 -14.02 -12.76
C ASP A 2 3.56 -13.28 -12.57
N LYS A 3 4.09 -12.64 -13.61
CA LYS A 3 5.23 -11.72 -13.49
C LYS A 3 4.98 -10.58 -12.48
N TYR A 4 3.80 -9.96 -12.52
CA TYR A 4 3.44 -8.89 -11.57
C TYR A 4 3.26 -9.42 -10.15
N ARG A 5 2.67 -10.62 -10.01
CA ARG A 5 2.52 -11.27 -8.71
C ARG A 5 3.87 -11.65 -8.09
N LEU A 6 4.86 -12.01 -8.91
CA LEU A 6 6.23 -12.20 -8.43
C LEU A 6 6.79 -10.89 -7.85
N HIS A 7 6.66 -9.76 -8.55
CA HIS A 7 7.06 -8.46 -8.00
C HIS A 7 6.33 -8.14 -6.69
N LEU A 8 5.04 -8.47 -6.62
CA LEU A 8 4.22 -8.25 -5.42
C LEU A 8 4.70 -9.12 -4.25
N SER A 9 4.95 -10.41 -4.48
CA SER A 9 5.51 -11.32 -3.47
C SER A 9 6.90 -10.90 -3.00
N VAL A 10 7.74 -10.34 -3.88
CA VAL A 10 9.05 -9.78 -3.49
C VAL A 10 8.87 -8.57 -2.56
N ALA A 11 7.95 -7.65 -2.90
CA ALA A 11 7.66 -6.50 -2.05
C ALA A 11 7.09 -6.92 -0.69
N ASP A 12 6.15 -7.87 -0.68
CA ASP A 12 5.53 -8.41 0.53
C ASP A 12 6.54 -9.13 1.41
N LEU A 13 7.41 -9.97 0.83
CA LEU A 13 8.42 -10.71 1.58
C LEU A 13 9.44 -9.77 2.24
N LEU A 14 9.91 -8.75 1.51
CA LEU A 14 10.82 -7.74 2.05
C LEU A 14 10.21 -7.06 3.28
N PHE A 15 8.93 -6.72 3.23
CA PHE A 15 8.23 -6.12 4.36
C PHE A 15 8.02 -7.09 5.52
N VAL A 16 7.58 -8.31 5.26
CA VAL A 16 7.33 -9.32 6.30
C VAL A 16 8.59 -9.63 7.12
N ILE A 17 9.77 -9.65 6.48
CA ILE A 17 11.05 -9.83 7.18
C ILE A 17 11.33 -8.70 8.18
N THR A 18 10.73 -7.51 8.00
CA THR A 18 10.87 -6.39 8.94
C THR A 18 9.93 -6.46 10.15
N LEU A 19 8.85 -7.24 10.10
CA LEU A 19 7.84 -7.32 11.17
C LEU A 19 8.37 -7.69 12.57
N PRO A 20 9.41 -8.53 12.73
CA PRO A 20 10.01 -8.77 14.03
C PRO A 20 10.56 -7.49 14.69
N PHE A 21 11.13 -6.55 13.91
CA PHE A 21 11.63 -5.28 14.43
C PHE A 21 10.50 -4.41 14.97
N TRP A 22 9.38 -4.31 14.23
CA TRP A 22 8.17 -3.61 14.67
C TRP A 22 7.57 -4.22 15.93
N SER A 23 7.64 -5.55 16.06
CA SER A 23 7.12 -6.26 17.22
C SER A 23 7.93 -5.97 18.49
N VAL A 24 9.26 -5.94 18.39
CA VAL A 24 10.15 -5.60 19.51
C VAL A 24 10.02 -4.12 19.90
N ASP A 25 9.90 -3.22 18.91
CA ASP A 25 9.65 -1.79 19.14
C ASP A 25 8.35 -1.56 19.92
N ALA A 26 7.26 -2.25 19.52
CA ALA A 26 5.95 -2.07 20.12
C ALA A 26 5.81 -2.60 21.55
N VAL A 27 6.56 -3.65 21.92
CA VAL A 27 6.41 -4.33 23.22
C VAL A 27 7.50 -3.93 24.21
N ILE A 28 8.72 -3.67 23.72
CA ILE A 28 9.90 -3.49 24.58
C ILE A 28 10.52 -2.13 24.35
N SER A 29 11.34 -1.98 23.31
CA SER A 29 12.06 -0.76 22.95
C SER A 29 12.82 -0.96 21.63
N TRP A 30 13.16 0.13 20.94
CA TRP A 30 14.01 0.13 19.76
C TRP A 30 15.51 -0.03 20.10
N TYR A 31 16.03 -1.26 20.04
CA TYR A 31 17.46 -1.54 20.29
C TYR A 31 18.35 -1.51 19.04
N PHE A 32 17.76 -1.37 17.85
CA PHE A 32 18.44 -1.64 16.57
C PHE A 32 19.20 -0.43 15.99
N GLY A 33 19.17 0.70 16.69
CA GLY A 33 19.85 1.93 16.29
C GLY A 33 19.19 2.67 15.11
N SER A 34 19.71 3.86 14.80
CA SER A 34 19.08 4.77 13.83
C SER A 34 19.11 4.27 12.39
N PHE A 35 20.16 3.53 11.99
CA PHE A 35 20.27 2.99 10.64
C PHE A 35 19.12 2.04 10.32
N LEU A 36 18.88 1.03 11.17
CA LEU A 36 17.78 0.08 10.97
C LEU A 36 16.43 0.77 11.07
N CYS A 37 16.29 1.83 11.87
CA CYS A 37 15.04 2.60 11.95
C CYS A 37 14.67 3.19 10.59
N LYS A 38 15.65 3.79 9.89
CA LYS A 38 15.44 4.29 8.52
C LYS A 38 15.13 3.15 7.55
N VAL A 39 15.85 2.03 7.64
CA VAL A 39 15.66 0.88 6.73
C VAL A 39 14.25 0.29 6.85
N VAL A 40 13.73 0.06 8.05
CA VAL A 40 12.37 -0.51 8.22
C VAL A 40 11.29 0.44 7.70
N HIS A 41 11.44 1.75 7.89
CA HIS A 41 10.52 2.75 7.34
C HIS A 41 10.60 2.84 5.82
N VAL A 42 11.80 2.76 5.22
CA VAL A 42 11.98 2.71 3.77
C VAL A 42 11.30 1.45 3.20
N ILE A 43 11.52 0.28 3.79
CA ILE A 43 10.90 -0.97 3.33
C ILE A 43 9.37 -0.90 3.44
N TYR A 44 8.84 -0.36 4.54
CA TYR A 44 7.40 -0.11 4.71
C TYR A 44 6.85 0.75 3.56
N THR A 45 7.49 1.90 3.29
CA THR A 45 7.02 2.84 2.25
C THR A 45 7.13 2.23 0.85
N VAL A 46 8.23 1.52 0.55
CA VAL A 46 8.39 0.79 -0.71
C VAL A 46 7.31 -0.26 -0.87
N ASN A 47 7.04 -1.09 0.15
CA ASN A 47 6.00 -2.12 0.09
C ASN A 47 4.64 -1.51 -0.18
N LEU A 48 4.23 -0.51 0.60
CA LEU A 48 2.92 0.12 0.47
C LEU A 48 2.67 0.68 -0.94
N TYR A 49 3.61 1.49 -1.46
CA TYR A 49 3.44 2.10 -2.78
C TYR A 49 3.63 1.09 -3.92
N SER A 50 4.63 0.23 -3.85
CA SER A 50 4.85 -0.76 -4.91
C SER A 50 3.70 -1.74 -5.00
N SER A 51 3.16 -2.23 -3.88
CA SER A 51 2.07 -3.20 -3.86
C SER A 51 0.81 -2.66 -4.53
N VAL A 52 0.36 -1.46 -4.16
CA VAL A 52 -0.85 -0.87 -4.74
C VAL A 52 -0.66 -0.48 -6.21
N LEU A 53 0.52 0.03 -6.59
CA LEU A 53 0.82 0.35 -7.99
C LEU A 53 0.91 -0.92 -8.84
N ILE A 54 1.45 -2.03 -8.32
CA ILE A 54 1.44 -3.33 -9.00
C ILE A 54 0.01 -3.80 -9.26
N LEU A 55 -0.92 -3.62 -8.31
CA LEU A 55 -2.34 -3.94 -8.51
C LEU A 55 -2.97 -3.08 -9.63
N ALA A 56 -2.60 -1.80 -9.72
CA ALA A 56 -3.02 -0.93 -10.81
C ALA A 56 -2.46 -1.41 -12.17
N PHE A 57 -1.19 -1.83 -12.22
CA PHE A 57 -0.57 -2.40 -13.43
C PHE A 57 -1.19 -3.75 -13.83
N ILE A 58 -1.54 -4.60 -12.87
CA ILE A 58 -2.30 -5.83 -13.13
C ILE A 58 -3.65 -5.50 -13.76
N SER A 59 -4.32 -4.46 -13.26
CA SER A 59 -5.61 -3.99 -13.79
C SER A 59 -5.48 -3.48 -15.23
N LEU A 60 -4.41 -2.74 -15.52
CA LEU A 60 -4.09 -2.26 -16.86
C LEU A 60 -3.74 -3.41 -17.83
N ASP A 61 -2.96 -4.41 -17.38
CA ASP A 61 -2.69 -5.63 -18.17
C ASP A 61 -3.98 -6.34 -18.57
N ARG A 62 -4.93 -6.43 -17.63
CA ARG A 62 -6.25 -7.04 -17.86
C ARG A 62 -7.10 -6.22 -18.82
N TYR A 63 -7.10 -4.90 -18.64
CA TYR A 63 -7.75 -3.99 -19.57
C TYR A 63 -7.24 -4.20 -21.00
N LEU A 64 -5.92 -4.17 -21.21
CA LEU A 64 -5.32 -4.37 -22.53
C LEU A 64 -5.66 -5.75 -23.11
N ALA A 65 -5.60 -6.81 -22.30
CA ALA A 65 -5.90 -8.17 -22.75
C ALA A 65 -7.34 -8.38 -23.22
N ILE A 66 -8.29 -7.63 -22.65
CA ILE A 66 -9.73 -7.81 -22.90
C ILE A 66 -10.24 -6.81 -23.94
N VAL A 67 -9.90 -5.53 -23.78
CA VAL A 67 -10.39 -4.44 -24.63
C VAL A 67 -9.64 -4.39 -25.95
N HIS A 68 -8.32 -4.61 -25.93
CA HIS A 68 -7.44 -4.53 -27.10
C HIS A 68 -6.90 -5.90 -27.53
N ALA A 69 -7.75 -6.94 -27.48
CA ALA A 69 -7.35 -8.33 -27.61
C ALA A 69 -6.49 -8.66 -28.86
N THR A 70 -6.72 -7.99 -29.99
CA THR A 70 -6.03 -8.25 -31.27
C THR A 70 -4.55 -7.82 -31.28
N ASN A 71 -4.20 -6.70 -30.65
CA ASN A 71 -2.83 -6.14 -30.68
C ASN A 71 -2.20 -5.96 -29.28
N SER A 72 -2.73 -6.64 -28.26
CA SER A 72 -2.31 -6.43 -26.87
C SER A 72 -0.98 -7.07 -26.47
N GLN A 73 -0.43 -8.03 -27.21
CA GLN A 73 0.75 -8.78 -26.74
C GLN A 73 2.00 -7.92 -26.57
N ARG A 74 2.36 -7.11 -27.58
CA ARG A 74 3.52 -6.22 -27.53
C ARG A 74 3.44 -5.17 -26.40
N PRO A 75 2.35 -4.38 -26.26
CA PRO A 75 2.25 -3.41 -25.17
C PRO A 75 2.21 -4.08 -23.79
N ARG A 76 1.55 -5.23 -23.63
CA ARG A 76 1.53 -5.97 -22.35
C ARG A 76 2.90 -6.50 -21.94
N LYS A 77 3.69 -7.00 -22.91
CA LYS A 77 5.07 -7.44 -22.66
C LYS A 77 5.95 -6.25 -22.23
N LEU A 78 5.85 -5.13 -22.95
CA LEU A 78 6.58 -3.90 -22.62
C LEU A 78 6.21 -3.40 -21.21
N LEU A 79 4.91 -3.41 -20.89
CA LEU A 79 4.39 -2.99 -19.59
C LEU A 79 5.00 -3.82 -18.45
N ALA A 80 5.00 -5.15 -18.61
CA ALA A 80 5.44 -6.09 -17.59
C ALA A 80 6.97 -6.20 -17.45
N GLU A 81 7.74 -5.93 -18.51
CA GLU A 81 9.20 -6.13 -18.50
C GLU A 81 10.00 -4.84 -18.36
N LYS A 82 9.44 -3.68 -18.75
CA LYS A 82 10.15 -2.40 -18.71
C LYS A 82 9.41 -1.35 -17.90
N ILE A 83 8.14 -1.12 -18.21
CA ILE A 83 7.40 0.00 -17.62
C ILE A 83 7.19 -0.20 -16.11
N VAL A 84 7.05 -1.45 -15.64
CA VAL A 84 6.93 -1.73 -14.19
C VAL A 84 8.10 -1.16 -13.37
N TYR A 85 9.33 -1.16 -13.89
CA TYR A 85 10.47 -0.64 -13.13
C TYR A 85 10.42 0.88 -13.00
N ILE A 86 10.11 1.59 -14.09
CA ILE A 86 10.03 3.05 -14.10
C ILE A 86 8.71 3.61 -13.54
N GLY A 87 7.64 2.82 -13.57
CA GLY A 87 6.28 3.22 -13.18
C GLY A 87 5.84 2.72 -11.81
N VAL A 88 6.58 1.78 -11.20
CA VAL A 88 6.31 1.27 -9.86
C VAL A 88 7.54 1.45 -8.97
N TRP A 89 8.64 0.79 -9.31
CA TRP A 89 9.80 0.69 -8.41
C TRP A 89 10.55 2.01 -8.25
N LEU A 90 10.80 2.73 -9.35
CA LEU A 90 11.47 4.03 -9.29
C LEU A 90 10.65 5.06 -8.48
N PRO A 91 9.34 5.27 -8.74
CA PRO A 91 8.53 6.15 -7.90
C PRO A 91 8.49 5.71 -6.43
N ALA A 92 8.31 4.42 -6.16
CA ALA A 92 8.29 3.91 -4.78
C ALA A 92 9.60 4.21 -4.04
N ALA A 93 10.76 4.06 -4.70
CA ALA A 93 12.06 4.40 -4.14
C ALA A 93 12.26 5.91 -3.95
N LEU A 94 11.81 6.74 -4.90
CA LEU A 94 11.90 8.20 -4.76
C LEU A 94 11.03 8.71 -3.60
N LEU A 95 9.86 8.09 -3.39
CA LEU A 95 8.94 8.48 -2.33
C LEU A 95 9.42 8.10 -0.92
N THR A 96 10.52 7.34 -0.78
CA THR A 96 11.11 7.02 0.54
C THR A 96 12.14 8.04 1.01
N VAL A 97 12.48 9.04 0.18
CA VAL A 97 13.42 10.11 0.59
C VAL A 97 13.01 10.77 1.91
N PRO A 98 11.72 11.09 2.17
CA PRO A 98 11.28 11.60 3.47
C PRO A 98 11.56 10.64 4.62
N ASP A 99 11.38 9.34 4.44
CA ASP A 99 11.71 8.34 5.47
C ASP A 99 13.19 8.37 5.83
N ILE A 100 14.08 8.47 4.83
CA ILE A 100 15.53 8.52 5.05
C ILE A 100 15.91 9.76 5.86
N ILE A 101 15.24 10.89 5.65
CA ILE A 101 15.54 12.15 6.33
C ILE A 101 14.93 12.17 7.73
N PHE A 102 13.64 11.90 7.85
CA PHE A 102 12.85 12.16 9.05
C PHE A 102 12.73 10.98 10.01
N ALA A 103 12.94 9.73 9.57
CA ALA A 103 12.95 8.59 10.47
C ALA A 103 14.22 8.58 11.32
N HIS A 104 14.07 8.58 12.63
CA HIS A 104 15.18 8.45 13.56
C HIS A 104 14.73 7.85 14.90
N THR A 105 15.72 7.41 15.66
CA THR A 105 15.50 6.86 17.01
C THR A 105 15.57 8.00 18.02
N THR A 106 14.58 8.08 18.91
CA THR A 106 14.59 9.01 20.05
C THR A 106 14.16 8.28 21.33
N ARG A 107 14.30 8.93 22.49
CA ARG A 107 13.72 8.43 23.73
C ARG A 107 12.30 8.96 23.92
N ASP A 108 11.40 8.10 24.35
CA ASP A 108 10.04 8.46 24.77
C ASP A 108 10.03 9.00 26.21
N GLY A 109 8.84 9.34 26.71
CA GLY A 109 8.66 9.84 28.08
C GLY A 109 8.86 8.79 29.18
N GLU A 110 9.03 7.51 28.82
CA GLU A 110 9.24 6.37 29.73
C GLU A 110 10.69 5.85 29.67
N ASP A 111 11.62 6.66 29.15
CA ASP A 111 13.05 6.34 28.92
C ASP A 111 13.30 5.11 28.01
N ARG A 112 12.34 4.79 27.14
CA ARG A 112 12.51 3.77 26.09
C ARG A 112 12.91 4.43 24.79
N TYR A 113 13.78 3.76 24.03
CA TYR A 113 14.02 4.15 22.65
C TYR A 113 12.84 3.74 21.76
N VAL A 114 12.40 4.63 20.87
CA VAL A 114 11.36 4.40 19.86
C VAL A 114 11.86 4.82 18.48
N CYS A 115 11.43 4.12 17.43
CA CYS A 115 11.69 4.48 16.04
C CYS A 115 10.46 5.13 15.41
N GLN A 116 10.54 6.43 15.10
CA GLN A 116 9.41 7.18 14.53
C GLN A 116 9.88 8.23 13.51
N ARG A 117 8.91 8.74 12.74
CA ARG A 117 9.11 9.84 11.79
C ARG A 117 8.85 11.16 12.51
N PHE A 118 9.88 11.98 12.66
CA PHE A 118 9.76 13.29 13.29
C PHE A 118 9.82 14.39 12.24
N TYR A 119 8.73 15.13 12.14
CA TYR A 119 8.63 16.25 11.21
C TYR A 119 8.84 17.57 11.96
N PRO A 120 9.55 18.54 11.35
CA PRO A 120 9.87 19.80 12.02
C PRO A 120 8.65 20.70 12.24
N HIS A 121 7.59 20.56 11.42
CA HIS A 121 6.35 21.31 11.57
C HIS A 121 5.15 20.43 11.21
N GLU A 122 3.98 20.70 11.82
CA GLU A 122 2.71 20.01 11.51
C GLU A 122 2.35 20.05 10.03
N ARG A 123 2.69 21.14 9.34
CA ARG A 123 2.48 21.28 7.89
C ARG A 123 3.16 20.15 7.10
N TRP A 124 4.37 19.74 7.48
CA TRP A 124 5.06 18.62 6.83
C TRP A 124 4.34 17.30 7.07
N LEU A 125 3.93 17.04 8.32
CA LEU A 125 3.15 15.85 8.67
C LEU A 125 1.87 15.77 7.82
N ILE A 126 1.10 16.85 7.77
CA ILE A 126 -0.15 16.93 6.98
C ILE A 126 0.15 16.69 5.49
N SER A 127 1.17 17.35 4.92
CA SER A 127 1.53 17.16 3.51
C SER A 127 1.92 15.72 3.19
N PHE A 128 2.74 15.07 4.03
CA PHE A 128 3.12 13.67 3.81
C PHE A 128 1.95 12.70 4.00
N ARG A 129 1.01 12.99 4.93
CA ARG A 129 -0.23 12.20 5.07
C ARG A 129 -1.12 12.33 3.83
N PHE A 130 -1.28 13.52 3.29
CA PHE A 130 -2.01 13.71 2.03
C PHE A 130 -1.33 12.98 0.87
N GLN A 131 -0.01 13.09 0.73
CA GLN A 131 0.75 12.33 -0.25
C GLN A 131 0.51 10.82 -0.10
N HIS A 132 0.57 10.32 1.14
CA HIS A 132 0.36 8.92 1.46
C HIS A 132 -1.03 8.44 1.03
N ILE A 133 -2.09 9.20 1.32
CA ILE A 133 -3.47 8.88 0.90
C ILE A 133 -3.62 8.94 -0.62
N ILE A 134 -3.07 9.98 -1.27
CA ILE A 134 -3.20 10.18 -2.71
C ILE A 134 -2.52 9.04 -3.47
N VAL A 135 -1.28 8.74 -3.13
CA VAL A 135 -0.48 7.73 -3.84
C VAL A 135 -0.85 6.31 -3.40
N GLY A 136 -1.15 6.11 -2.12
CA GLY A 136 -1.46 4.80 -1.54
C GLY A 136 -2.90 4.33 -1.78
N LEU A 137 -3.84 5.23 -2.07
CA LEU A 137 -5.26 4.88 -2.21
C LEU A 137 -5.90 5.51 -3.46
N ILE A 138 -5.92 6.84 -3.56
CA ILE A 138 -6.79 7.55 -4.52
C ILE A 138 -6.34 7.33 -5.96
N LEU A 139 -5.08 7.63 -6.28
CA LEU A 139 -4.53 7.51 -7.63
C LEU A 139 -4.62 6.07 -8.18
N PRO A 140 -4.08 5.04 -7.50
CA PRO A 140 -4.20 3.67 -7.97
C PRO A 140 -5.66 3.20 -7.96
N GLY A 141 -6.47 3.63 -6.98
CA GLY A 141 -7.91 3.34 -6.92
C GLY A 141 -8.65 3.81 -8.17
N ILE A 142 -8.42 5.05 -8.62
CA ILE A 142 -9.03 5.59 -9.86
C ILE A 142 -8.60 4.76 -11.08
N ILE A 143 -7.32 4.42 -11.21
CA ILE A 143 -6.81 3.61 -12.33
C ILE A 143 -7.49 2.23 -12.35
N ILE A 144 -7.59 1.59 -11.18
CA ILE A 144 -8.22 0.28 -11.03
C ILE A 144 -9.70 0.38 -11.39
N LEU A 145 -10.44 1.31 -10.78
CA LEU A 145 -11.87 1.49 -11.00
C LEU A 145 -12.19 1.75 -12.48
N THR A 146 -11.48 2.67 -13.13
CA THR A 146 -11.67 2.97 -14.55
C THR A 146 -11.40 1.75 -15.44
N CYS A 147 -10.31 1.03 -15.21
CA CYS A 147 -10.01 -0.22 -15.93
C CYS A 147 -11.17 -1.22 -15.79
N TYR A 148 -11.64 -1.46 -14.57
CA TYR A 148 -12.68 -2.44 -14.30
C TYR A 148 -14.06 -2.05 -14.81
N CYS A 149 -14.42 -0.76 -14.74
CA CYS A 149 -15.65 -0.25 -15.34
C CYS A 149 -15.69 -0.57 -16.84
N ILE A 150 -14.59 -0.31 -17.58
CA ILE A 150 -14.53 -0.60 -19.02
C ILE A 150 -14.55 -2.11 -19.29
N ILE A 151 -13.78 -2.88 -18.50
CA ILE A 151 -13.72 -4.34 -18.64
C ILE A 151 -15.10 -4.97 -18.46
N ILE A 152 -15.83 -4.61 -17.39
CA ILE A 152 -17.16 -5.13 -17.09
C ILE A 152 -18.14 -4.77 -18.20
N SER A 153 -18.14 -3.51 -18.65
CA SER A 153 -18.97 -3.05 -19.77
C SER A 153 -18.67 -3.79 -21.07
N LYS A 154 -17.44 -4.24 -21.31
CA LYS A 154 -17.12 -5.02 -22.53
C LYS A 154 -17.48 -6.50 -22.39
N LEU A 155 -17.35 -7.06 -21.20
CA LEU A 155 -17.64 -8.47 -20.92
C LEU A 155 -19.14 -8.78 -20.85
N SER A 156 -19.99 -7.82 -20.48
CA SER A 156 -21.45 -7.98 -20.55
C SER A 156 -21.92 -8.35 -21.96
N HIS A 157 -21.18 -7.94 -23.00
CA HIS A 157 -21.48 -8.23 -24.40
C HIS A 157 -20.76 -9.49 -24.97
N SER A 158 -19.98 -10.24 -24.18
CA SER A 158 -19.11 -11.32 -24.69
C SER A 158 -19.16 -12.63 -23.87
N LYS A 159 -19.27 -13.79 -24.54
CA LYS A 159 -19.48 -15.12 -23.92
C LYS A 159 -18.21 -15.90 -23.50
N GLY A 160 -17.13 -15.22 -23.08
CA GLY A 160 -15.84 -15.88 -22.79
C GLY A 160 -15.68 -16.37 -21.34
N GLN A 161 -15.87 -17.67 -21.06
CA GLN A 161 -15.79 -18.25 -19.69
C GLN A 161 -14.40 -18.18 -19.03
N GLN A 162 -13.32 -18.52 -19.75
CA GLN A 162 -11.96 -18.55 -19.17
C GLN A 162 -11.44 -17.15 -18.80
N LYS A 163 -11.85 -16.12 -19.57
CA LYS A 163 -11.56 -14.70 -19.26
C LYS A 163 -12.26 -14.26 -17.97
N ARG A 164 -13.43 -14.81 -17.67
CA ARG A 164 -14.21 -14.51 -16.46
C ARG A 164 -13.58 -15.11 -15.18
N LYS A 165 -12.96 -16.30 -15.25
CA LYS A 165 -12.22 -16.89 -14.10
C LYS A 165 -11.01 -16.02 -13.72
N ALA A 166 -10.16 -15.67 -14.68
CA ALA A 166 -8.99 -14.82 -14.44
C ALA A 166 -9.36 -13.40 -13.93
N LEU A 167 -10.48 -12.86 -14.40
CA LEU A 167 -11.04 -11.59 -13.92
C LEU A 167 -11.49 -11.70 -12.46
N LYS A 168 -12.26 -12.75 -12.10
CA LYS A 168 -12.76 -12.99 -10.74
C LYS A 168 -11.62 -13.00 -9.73
N THR A 169 -10.55 -13.73 -10.02
CA THR A 169 -9.37 -13.79 -9.14
C THR A 169 -8.73 -12.42 -8.91
N THR A 170 -8.64 -11.61 -9.96
CA THR A 170 -8.01 -10.29 -9.86
C THR A 170 -8.89 -9.30 -9.08
N ILE A 171 -10.22 -9.37 -9.26
CA ILE A 171 -11.18 -8.59 -8.47
C ILE A 171 -11.11 -8.96 -6.99
N ILE A 172 -11.08 -10.25 -6.65
CA ILE A 172 -11.00 -10.71 -5.27
C ILE A 172 -9.73 -10.15 -4.60
N LEU A 173 -8.58 -10.24 -5.28
CA LEU A 173 -7.32 -9.70 -4.76
C LEU A 173 -7.41 -8.20 -4.47
N ILE A 174 -7.96 -7.43 -5.40
CA ILE A 174 -8.11 -5.97 -5.29
C ILE A 174 -9.06 -5.59 -4.15
N VAL A 175 -10.23 -6.22 -4.10
CA VAL A 175 -11.24 -5.94 -3.06
C VAL A 175 -10.67 -6.28 -1.68
N ALA A 176 -10.00 -7.43 -1.54
CA ALA A 176 -9.37 -7.81 -0.29
C ALA A 176 -8.26 -6.84 0.11
N PHE A 177 -7.41 -6.40 -0.83
CA PHE A 177 -6.37 -5.42 -0.55
C PHE A 177 -6.95 -4.09 -0.02
N PHE A 178 -7.95 -3.53 -0.71
CA PHE A 178 -8.57 -2.28 -0.26
C PHE A 178 -9.37 -2.47 1.04
N ALA A 179 -10.01 -3.62 1.25
CA ALA A 179 -10.69 -3.92 2.50
C ALA A 179 -9.73 -3.97 3.70
N CYS A 180 -8.52 -4.49 3.51
CA CYS A 180 -7.47 -4.49 4.55
C CYS A 180 -7.02 -3.06 4.90
N TRP A 181 -6.86 -2.19 3.91
CA TRP A 181 -6.30 -0.84 4.10
C TRP A 181 -7.33 0.25 4.45
N LEU A 182 -8.60 0.07 4.06
CA LEU A 182 -9.64 1.10 4.23
C LEU A 182 -9.83 1.56 5.69
N PRO A 183 -9.89 0.67 6.70
CA PRO A 183 -10.07 1.10 8.09
C PRO A 183 -8.94 2.01 8.60
N TYR A 184 -7.71 1.73 8.16
CA TYR A 184 -6.52 2.53 8.48
C TYR A 184 -6.58 3.92 7.82
N TYR A 185 -6.90 3.99 6.53
CA TYR A 185 -7.03 5.26 5.82
C TYR A 185 -8.14 6.15 6.40
N ILE A 186 -9.25 5.57 6.87
CA ILE A 186 -10.30 6.29 7.58
C ILE A 186 -9.74 6.90 8.88
N GLY A 187 -8.98 6.13 9.65
CA GLY A 187 -8.36 6.59 10.89
C GLY A 187 -7.42 7.78 10.67
N ILE A 188 -6.44 7.63 9.77
CA ILE A 188 -5.47 8.70 9.44
C ILE A 188 -6.15 9.95 8.89
N THR A 189 -7.20 9.79 8.06
CA THR A 189 -7.95 10.93 7.53
C THR A 189 -8.69 11.67 8.64
N THR A 190 -9.32 10.94 9.55
CA THR A 190 -10.02 11.52 10.71
C THR A 190 -9.06 12.28 11.60
N GLU A 191 -7.89 11.69 11.92
CA GLU A 191 -6.85 12.32 12.72
C GLU A 191 -6.33 13.61 12.03
N THR A 192 -6.16 13.57 10.72
CA THR A 192 -5.71 14.74 9.94
C THR A 192 -6.75 15.87 9.96
N PHE A 193 -8.05 15.56 9.93
CA PHE A 193 -9.09 16.58 10.07
C PHE A 193 -9.17 17.19 11.48
N ILE A 194 -8.85 16.43 12.52
CA ILE A 194 -8.71 16.95 13.89
C ILE A 194 -7.53 17.93 13.94
N LEU A 195 -6.35 17.55 13.43
CA LEU A 195 -5.17 18.42 13.38
C LEU A 195 -5.39 19.72 12.60
N LEU A 196 -6.18 19.67 11.52
CA LEU A 196 -6.53 20.85 10.73
C LEU A 196 -7.60 21.75 11.40
N GLY A 197 -8.13 21.34 12.57
CA GLY A 197 -9.15 22.08 13.30
C GLY A 197 -10.56 22.00 12.69
N PHE A 198 -10.78 21.14 11.70
CA PHE A 198 -12.12 20.91 11.13
C PHE A 198 -13.03 20.12 12.08
N LEU A 199 -12.44 19.28 12.92
CA LEU A 199 -13.14 18.50 13.95
C LEU A 199 -12.55 18.84 15.32
N LYS A 200 -13.39 19.30 16.24
CA LYS A 200 -13.00 19.50 17.65
C LYS A 200 -13.58 18.35 18.46
N ILE A 201 -12.73 17.49 19.00
CA ILE A 201 -13.13 16.30 19.74
C ILE A 201 -12.39 16.28 21.09
N GLY A 202 -12.93 15.58 22.09
CA GLY A 202 -12.29 15.43 23.40
C GLY A 202 -11.07 14.49 23.35
N CYS A 203 -10.16 14.65 24.32
CA CYS A 203 -8.92 13.87 24.42
C CYS A 203 -9.16 12.35 24.50
N ASP A 204 -10.27 11.92 25.11
CA ASP A 204 -10.63 10.49 25.18
C ASP A 204 -10.84 9.88 23.78
N PHE A 205 -11.43 10.66 22.85
CA PHE A 205 -11.63 10.19 21.49
C PHE A 205 -10.32 10.14 20.70
N GLU A 206 -9.42 11.11 20.90
CA GLU A 206 -8.09 11.10 20.29
C GLU A 206 -7.30 9.85 20.71
N ALA A 207 -7.31 9.51 22.00
CA ALA A 207 -6.66 8.30 22.51
C ALA A 207 -7.25 7.01 21.88
N VAL A 208 -8.58 6.93 21.77
CA VAL A 208 -9.25 5.80 21.10
C VAL A 208 -8.89 5.74 19.61
N LEU A 209 -8.82 6.89 18.93
CA LEU A 209 -8.48 6.99 17.53
C LEU A 209 -7.03 6.54 17.26
N HIS A 210 -6.07 6.94 18.08
CA HIS A 210 -4.69 6.48 17.96
C HIS A 210 -4.59 4.95 18.10
N LYS A 211 -5.29 4.37 19.09
CA LYS A 211 -5.35 2.91 19.26
C LYS A 211 -6.01 2.22 18.06
N TRP A 212 -7.07 2.82 17.51
CA TRP A 212 -7.73 2.32 16.30
C TRP A 212 -6.79 2.32 15.09
N ILE A 213 -6.02 3.40 14.89
CA ILE A 213 -5.05 3.50 13.80
C ILE A 213 -3.99 2.40 13.92
N SER A 214 -3.40 2.19 15.11
CA SER A 214 -2.40 1.12 15.32
C SER A 214 -2.98 -0.27 15.04
N ILE A 215 -4.19 -0.56 15.53
CA ILE A 215 -4.84 -1.87 15.32
C ILE A 215 -5.15 -2.08 13.83
N THR A 216 -5.73 -1.08 13.18
CA THR A 216 -6.12 -1.18 11.76
C THR A 216 -4.92 -1.22 10.83
N GLU A 217 -3.81 -0.57 11.17
CA GLU A 217 -2.53 -0.70 10.45
C GLU A 217 -1.99 -2.13 10.55
N ALA A 218 -1.96 -2.70 11.75
CA ALA A 218 -1.51 -4.09 11.95
C ALA A 218 -2.39 -5.08 11.17
N LEU A 219 -3.71 -4.87 11.16
CA LEU A 219 -4.64 -5.66 10.35
C LEU A 219 -4.42 -5.46 8.84
N ALA A 220 -4.02 -4.27 8.40
CA ALA A 220 -3.74 -4.00 6.99
C ALA A 220 -2.55 -4.82 6.46
N PHE A 221 -1.60 -5.22 7.31
CA PHE A 221 -0.46 -6.07 6.93
C PHE A 221 -0.86 -7.48 6.48
N PHE A 222 -2.08 -7.94 6.79
CA PHE A 222 -2.62 -9.19 6.22
C PHE A 222 -2.71 -9.16 4.69
N HIS A 223 -2.65 -7.99 4.05
CA HIS A 223 -2.62 -7.89 2.60
C HIS A 223 -1.46 -8.69 1.97
N CYS A 224 -0.33 -8.81 2.67
CA CYS A 224 0.84 -9.58 2.21
C CYS A 224 0.54 -11.09 2.08
N CYS A 225 -0.43 -11.60 2.84
CA CYS A 225 -0.84 -13.00 2.82
C CYS A 225 -1.84 -13.31 1.68
N LEU A 226 -2.47 -12.30 1.09
CA LEU A 226 -3.54 -12.50 0.10
C LEU A 226 -3.03 -13.18 -1.18
N ASN A 227 -1.82 -12.87 -1.62
CA ASN A 227 -1.25 -13.45 -2.84
C ASN A 227 -1.02 -14.96 -2.71
N PRO A 228 -0.26 -15.46 -1.71
CA PRO A 228 -0.11 -16.91 -1.49
C PRO A 228 -1.45 -17.63 -1.29
N ILE A 229 -2.37 -17.07 -0.49
CA ILE A 229 -3.68 -17.66 -0.24
C ILE A 229 -4.46 -17.85 -1.54
N LEU A 230 -4.50 -16.81 -2.38
CA LEU A 230 -5.21 -16.90 -3.66
C LEU A 230 -4.60 -17.92 -4.62
N TYR A 231 -3.30 -18.17 -4.55
CA TYR A 231 -2.66 -19.24 -5.32
C TYR A 231 -3.03 -20.64 -4.84
N ALA A 232 -3.23 -20.84 -3.54
CA ALA A 232 -3.62 -22.13 -2.98
C ALA A 232 -5.04 -22.57 -3.42
N PHE A 233 -5.94 -21.63 -3.71
CA PHE A 233 -7.34 -21.89 -4.05
C PHE A 233 -7.69 -21.75 -5.55
N LEU A 234 -6.70 -21.58 -6.42
CA LEU A 234 -6.86 -21.24 -7.85
C LEU A 234 -6.79 -22.45 -8.79
#